data_AF-A0A6J1SDC8-F1
#
_entry.id   AF-A0A6J1SDC8-F1
#
_cell.length_a   1.000
_cell.length_b   1.000
_cell.length_c   1.000
_cell.angle_alpha   90.00
_cell.angle_beta   90.00
_cell.angle_gamma   90.00
#
_symmetry.space_group_name_H-M   'P 1'
#
loop_
_entity.id
_entity.type
_entity.pdbx_description
1 polymer ?
#
loop_
_entity_poly.entity_id
_entity_poly.type
_entity_poly.pdbx_seq_one_letter_code
_entity_poly.pdbx_strand_id
1 'polypeptide(L)'
;MVEQLSGVTVVIFIACGVLTVFLLFIFAKRQIMRFALRSRRGPHVALGHDADKGLRSELERRLDVIPRIVNEPRLITKDDARYILPPGPSSIPPYYYRLKAVDDVKTLEMEILKQDSSLHRHPTENLRAFLLLSLAAPLDGSGQKVVHQFCDMFEHARHDPADFGEEEYQAYSRLFLKLIDVAKLLKSFPNSRKTSPNRTPVRRVPELTKNRTSTVDVKLQLRDENISRPSTLTVPAGEVDSSETPV
;
A
#
# COMPACT_ATOMS: atom_id res chain seq x y z
N MET A 1 -55.92 -6.45 -61.18
CA MET A 1 -56.84 -6.98 -60.16
C MET A 1 -56.62 -6.18 -58.90
N VAL A 2 -57.52 -5.25 -58.59
CA VAL A 2 -57.45 -4.41 -57.39
C VAL A 2 -58.53 -4.94 -56.47
N GLU A 3 -58.16 -5.83 -55.56
CA GLU A 3 -59.09 -6.39 -54.59
C GLU A 3 -59.67 -5.26 -53.73
N GLN A 4 -60.99 -5.23 -53.59
CA GLN A 4 -61.68 -4.33 -52.66
C GLN A 4 -61.25 -4.73 -51.24
N LEU A 5 -60.32 -3.96 -50.67
CA LEU A 5 -59.85 -4.17 -49.31
C LEU A 5 -61.03 -4.06 -48.34
N SER A 6 -61.41 -5.19 -47.73
CA SER A 6 -62.41 -5.22 -46.66
C SER A 6 -62.00 -4.25 -45.55
N GLY A 7 -62.97 -3.53 -44.96
CA GLY A 7 -62.71 -2.56 -43.89
C GLY A 7 -61.96 -3.15 -42.70
N VAL A 8 -62.10 -4.46 -42.45
CA VAL A 8 -61.34 -5.20 -41.43
C VAL A 8 -59.85 -5.23 -41.76
N THR A 9 -59.48 -5.46 -43.02
CA THR A 9 -58.10 -5.47 -43.49
C THR A 9 -57.46 -4.09 -43.30
N VAL A 10 -58.22 -3.02 -43.56
CA VAL A 10 -57.77 -1.63 -43.34
C VAL A 10 -57.48 -1.35 -41.86
N VAL A 11 -58.37 -1.80 -40.96
CA VAL A 11 -58.17 -1.63 -39.50
C VAL A 11 -56.94 -2.39 -39.00
N ILE A 12 -56.69 -3.61 -39.49
CA ILE A 12 -55.49 -4.39 -39.15
C ILE A 12 -54.21 -3.68 -39.60
N PHE A 13 -54.19 -3.09 -40.80
CA PHE A 13 -53.04 -2.33 -41.28
C PHE A 13 -52.76 -1.08 -40.43
N ILE A 14 -53.80 -0.37 -40.00
CA ILE A 14 -53.66 0.80 -39.12
C ILE A 14 -53.11 0.36 -37.76
N ALA A 15 -53.65 -0.71 -37.17
CA ALA A 15 -53.19 -1.24 -35.88
C ALA A 15 -51.73 -1.71 -35.95
N CYS A 16 -51.34 -2.44 -36.99
CA CYS A 16 -49.94 -2.84 -37.22
C CYS A 16 -49.03 -1.64 -37.48
N GLY A 17 -49.49 -0.63 -38.23
CA GLY A 17 -48.75 0.59 -38.49
C GLY A 17 -48.46 1.37 -37.20
N VAL A 18 -49.48 1.56 -36.35
CA VAL A 18 -49.32 2.22 -35.06
C VAL A 18 -48.40 1.41 -34.14
N LEU A 19 -48.58 0.09 -34.07
CA LEU A 19 -47.74 -0.80 -33.26
C LEU A 19 -46.25 -0.75 -33.69
N THR A 20 -45.98 -0.79 -35.00
CA THR A 20 -44.61 -0.74 -35.52
C THR A 20 -43.94 0.60 -35.24
N VAL A 21 -44.66 1.72 -35.36
CA VAL A 21 -44.17 3.05 -34.98
C VAL A 21 -43.85 3.14 -33.49
N PHE A 22 -44.72 2.62 -32.62
CA PHE A 22 -44.47 2.59 -31.17
C PHE A 22 -43.24 1.74 -30.80
N LEU A 23 -43.11 0.55 -31.41
CA LEU A 23 -41.94 -0.31 -31.20
C LEU A 23 -40.66 0.38 -31.65
N LEU A 24 -40.65 1.01 -32.84
CA LEU A 24 -39.50 1.75 -33.34
C LEU A 24 -39.11 2.88 -32.37
N PHE A 25 -40.08 3.61 -31.84
CA PHE A 25 -39.84 4.70 -30.89
C PHE A 25 -39.22 4.19 -29.56
N ILE A 26 -39.73 3.08 -29.02
CA ILE A 26 -39.19 2.47 -27.81
C ILE A 26 -37.77 1.96 -28.05
N PHE A 27 -37.52 1.30 -29.19
CA PHE A 27 -36.19 0.82 -29.54
C PHE A 27 -35.22 1.97 -29.75
N ALA A 28 -35.61 3.03 -30.46
CA ALA A 28 -34.79 4.22 -30.65
C ALA A 28 -34.44 4.89 -29.31
N LYS A 29 -35.44 5.14 -28.44
CA LYS A 29 -35.22 5.72 -27.10
C LYS A 29 -34.28 4.84 -26.26
N ARG A 30 -34.48 3.52 -26.28
CA ARG A 30 -33.66 2.57 -25.52
C ARG A 30 -32.24 2.45 -26.07
N GLN A 31 -32.06 2.49 -27.39
CA GLN A 31 -30.77 2.44 -28.07
C GLN A 31 -29.96 3.72 -27.82
N ILE A 32 -30.60 4.90 -27.97
CA ILE A 32 -29.97 6.21 -27.70
C ILE A 32 -29.56 6.31 -26.24
N MET A 33 -30.43 5.90 -25.30
CA MET A 33 -30.11 5.91 -23.87
C MET A 33 -28.94 4.98 -23.53
N ARG A 34 -28.92 3.76 -24.09
CA ARG A 34 -27.81 2.82 -23.92
C ARG A 34 -26.50 3.37 -24.49
N PHE A 35 -26.56 4.01 -25.65
CA PHE A 35 -25.37 4.59 -26.29
C PHE A 35 -24.84 5.80 -25.50
N ALA A 36 -25.72 6.67 -25.01
CA ALA A 36 -25.36 7.83 -24.18
C ALA A 36 -24.80 7.45 -22.79
N LEU A 37 -25.28 6.34 -22.20
CA LEU A 37 -24.76 5.82 -20.92
C LEU A 37 -23.43 5.08 -21.08
N ARG A 38 -23.18 4.45 -22.23
CA ARG A 38 -21.94 3.73 -22.54
C ARG A 38 -20.82 4.71 -22.95
N SER A 39 -21.14 5.79 -23.67
CA SER A 39 -20.16 6.76 -24.16
C SER A 39 -19.56 7.66 -23.08
N ARG A 40 -20.22 7.81 -21.93
CA ARG A 40 -19.74 8.63 -20.80
C ARG A 40 -18.70 7.95 -19.92
N ARG A 41 -18.48 6.63 -20.07
CA ARG A 41 -17.51 5.89 -19.26
C ARG A 41 -16.14 5.87 -19.93
N GLY A 42 -15.42 6.99 -19.84
CA GLY A 42 -14.02 7.06 -20.24
C GLY A 42 -13.08 6.37 -19.24
N PRO A 43 -11.81 6.11 -19.60
CA PRO A 43 -10.82 5.45 -18.74
C PRO A 43 -10.50 6.22 -17.45
N HIS A 44 -10.83 7.51 -17.39
CA HIS A 44 -10.52 8.44 -16.30
C HIS A 44 -11.76 8.97 -15.58
N VAL A 45 -12.82 8.16 -15.49
CA VAL A 45 -14.00 8.55 -14.69
C VAL A 45 -13.61 8.54 -13.21
N ALA A 46 -13.88 9.65 -12.52
CA ALA A 46 -13.64 9.76 -11.09
C ALA A 46 -14.36 8.63 -10.34
N LEU A 47 -13.67 8.03 -9.37
CA LEU A 47 -14.22 6.98 -8.54
C LEU A 47 -15.50 7.48 -7.86
N GLY A 48 -16.61 6.76 -8.02
CA GLY A 48 -17.92 7.18 -7.49
C GLY A 48 -18.68 8.22 -8.34
N HIS A 49 -18.38 8.36 -9.63
CA HIS A 49 -19.10 9.29 -10.53
C HIS A 49 -20.63 9.14 -10.53
N ASP A 50 -21.14 7.90 -10.45
CA ASP A 50 -22.57 7.61 -10.42
C ASP A 50 -23.12 7.47 -8.98
N ALA A 51 -22.28 7.70 -7.96
CA ALA A 51 -22.66 7.60 -6.56
C ALA A 51 -23.24 8.91 -6.03
N ASP A 52 -24.06 8.83 -4.97
CA ASP A 52 -24.56 10.01 -4.28
C ASP A 52 -23.40 10.85 -3.73
N LYS A 53 -23.59 12.18 -3.65
CA LYS A 53 -22.53 13.14 -3.28
C LYS A 53 -21.91 12.83 -1.92
N GLY A 54 -22.72 12.38 -0.96
CA GLY A 54 -22.25 11.96 0.36
C GLY A 54 -21.34 10.73 0.30
N LEU A 55 -21.74 9.72 -0.48
CA LEU A 55 -20.97 8.49 -0.66
C LEU A 55 -19.66 8.76 -1.43
N ARG A 56 -19.71 9.59 -2.47
CA ARG A 56 -18.53 10.01 -3.22
C ARG A 56 -17.52 10.75 -2.34
N SER A 57 -17.99 11.69 -1.52
CA SER A 57 -17.12 12.44 -0.62
C SER A 57 -16.48 11.55 0.45
N GLU A 58 -17.22 10.57 0.98
CA GLU A 58 -16.65 9.60 1.92
C GLU A 58 -15.63 8.67 1.24
N LEU A 59 -15.88 8.27 -0.01
CA LEU A 59 -14.94 7.48 -0.80
C LEU A 59 -13.64 8.24 -1.05
N GLU A 60 -13.73 9.49 -1.52
CA GLU A 60 -12.58 10.38 -1.71
C GLU A 60 -11.83 10.58 -0.39
N ARG A 61 -12.53 10.84 0.72
CA ARG A 61 -11.92 10.97 2.07
C ARG A 61 -11.14 9.73 2.50
N ARG A 62 -11.68 8.53 2.25
CA ARG A 62 -10.98 7.27 2.58
C ARG A 62 -9.81 7.01 1.66
N LEU A 63 -9.95 7.36 0.38
CA LEU A 63 -8.88 7.24 -0.60
C LEU A 63 -7.71 8.16 -0.25
N ASP A 64 -7.98 9.38 0.22
CA ASP A 64 -6.97 10.34 0.68
C ASP A 64 -6.15 9.85 1.87
N VAL A 65 -6.66 8.88 2.63
CA VAL A 65 -5.91 8.23 3.72
C VAL A 65 -4.94 7.17 3.17
N ILE A 66 -5.21 6.56 2.01
CA ILE A 66 -4.39 5.47 1.46
C ILE A 66 -2.93 5.89 1.26
N PRO A 67 -2.60 7.06 0.66
CA PRO A 67 -1.22 7.51 0.54
C PRO A 67 -0.49 7.69 1.89
N ARG A 68 -1.24 7.86 2.98
CA ARG A 68 -0.69 8.01 4.34
C ARG A 68 -0.39 6.67 5.00
N ILE A 69 -0.94 5.58 4.48
CA ILE A 69 -0.66 4.23 4.96
C ILE A 69 0.67 3.80 4.35
N VAL A 70 1.76 4.16 5.03
CA VAL A 70 3.11 3.75 4.64
C VAL A 70 3.59 2.70 5.63
N ASN A 71 3.51 1.43 5.25
CA ASN A 71 3.99 0.31 6.05
C ASN A 71 4.82 -0.62 5.17
N GLU A 72 6.01 -0.97 5.63
CA GLU A 72 6.88 -1.95 4.97
C GLU A 72 6.81 -3.26 5.76
N PRO A 73 5.94 -4.22 5.35
CA PRO A 73 5.77 -5.48 6.07
C PRO A 73 7.01 -6.36 5.93
N ARG A 74 7.25 -7.18 6.95
CA ARG A 74 8.23 -8.27 6.89
C ARG A 74 7.69 -9.40 6.01
N LEU A 75 8.48 -9.85 5.05
CA LEU A 75 8.05 -10.77 4.00
C LEU A 75 8.17 -12.23 4.44
N ILE A 76 9.21 -12.57 5.20
CA ILE A 76 9.46 -13.92 5.72
C ILE A 76 9.09 -13.94 7.20
N THR A 77 8.09 -14.76 7.52
CA THR A 77 7.70 -15.01 8.91
C THR A 77 8.56 -16.15 9.47
N LYS A 78 8.98 -16.07 10.74
CA LYS A 78 9.74 -17.16 11.37
C LYS A 78 8.91 -18.45 11.49
N ASP A 79 7.59 -18.28 11.59
CA ASP A 79 6.57 -19.33 11.64
C ASP A 79 5.79 -19.35 10.32
N ASP A 80 6.47 -19.32 9.18
CA ASP A 80 5.77 -19.32 7.88
C ASP A 80 5.07 -20.67 7.68
N ALA A 81 3.79 -20.75 8.09
CA ALA A 81 2.93 -21.93 7.97
C ALA A 81 2.72 -22.40 6.52
N ARG A 82 3.23 -21.65 5.53
CA ARG A 82 3.31 -22.08 4.13
C ARG A 82 4.31 -23.21 3.90
N TYR A 83 5.28 -23.40 4.81
CA TYR A 83 6.29 -24.44 4.70
C TYR A 83 6.34 -25.28 5.97
N ILE A 84 6.01 -26.58 5.85
CA ILE A 84 5.99 -27.55 6.96
C ILE A 84 7.41 -27.81 7.50
N LEU A 85 8.43 -27.60 6.67
CA LEU A 85 9.85 -27.65 7.00
C LEU A 85 10.53 -26.43 6.39
N PRO A 86 11.58 -25.85 7.03
CA PRO A 86 12.42 -24.85 6.38
C PRO A 86 12.88 -25.40 5.03
N PRO A 87 12.77 -24.65 3.93
CA PRO A 87 13.15 -25.17 2.62
C PRO A 87 14.61 -25.59 2.65
N GLY A 88 14.87 -26.89 2.48
CA GLY A 88 16.22 -27.39 2.27
C GLY A 88 16.83 -26.76 1.00
N PRO A 89 18.16 -26.81 0.83
CA PRO A 89 18.85 -26.17 -0.30
C PRO A 89 18.32 -26.58 -1.69
N SER A 90 17.62 -27.71 -1.80
CA SER A 90 17.00 -28.22 -3.02
C SER A 90 15.54 -27.77 -3.28
N SER A 91 14.89 -27.07 -2.34
CA SER A 91 13.45 -26.71 -2.43
C SER A 91 13.18 -25.23 -2.13
N ILE A 92 14.18 -24.37 -2.34
CA ILE A 92 14.04 -22.93 -2.11
C ILE A 92 13.32 -22.30 -3.31
N PRO A 93 12.19 -21.58 -3.11
CA PRO A 93 11.54 -20.86 -4.19
C PRO A 93 12.47 -19.80 -4.81
N PRO A 94 12.38 -19.52 -6.13
CA PRO A 94 13.28 -18.59 -6.81
C PRO A 94 13.32 -17.17 -6.20
N TYR A 95 12.23 -16.74 -5.57
CA TYR A 95 12.13 -15.41 -4.95
C TYR A 95 12.65 -15.34 -3.51
N TYR A 96 12.96 -16.46 -2.87
CA TYR A 96 13.28 -16.51 -1.44
C TYR A 96 14.42 -15.57 -1.04
N TYR A 97 15.50 -15.55 -1.82
CA TYR A 97 16.66 -14.70 -1.55
C TYR A 97 16.35 -13.21 -1.70
N ARG A 98 15.41 -12.85 -2.60
CA ARG A 98 14.91 -11.46 -2.71
C ARG A 98 14.16 -11.05 -1.47
N LEU A 99 13.23 -11.90 -1.02
CA LEU A 99 12.44 -11.64 0.20
C LEU A 99 13.37 -11.49 1.41
N LYS A 100 14.40 -12.34 1.50
CA LYS A 100 15.38 -12.31 2.58
C LYS A 100 16.21 -11.01 2.56
N ALA A 101 16.70 -10.59 1.39
CA ALA A 101 17.43 -9.33 1.26
C ALA A 101 16.58 -8.11 1.66
N VAL A 102 15.28 -8.12 1.36
CA VAL A 102 14.37 -7.04 1.77
C VAL A 102 14.16 -7.02 3.29
N ASP A 103 14.00 -8.18 3.91
CA ASP A 103 13.86 -8.30 5.37
C ASP A 103 15.16 -7.96 6.12
N ASP A 104 16.32 -8.24 5.54
CA ASP A 104 17.62 -7.91 6.12
C ASP A 104 17.78 -6.39 6.32
N VAL A 105 17.29 -5.55 5.38
CA VAL A 105 17.27 -4.09 5.56
C VAL A 105 16.48 -3.66 6.79
N LYS A 106 15.34 -4.30 7.06
CA LYS A 106 14.57 -4.04 8.29
C LYS A 106 15.37 -4.40 9.54
N THR A 107 16.15 -5.46 9.47
CA THR A 107 17.04 -5.85 10.57
C THR A 107 18.14 -4.80 10.79
N LEU A 108 18.71 -4.24 9.71
CA LEU A 108 19.68 -3.13 9.80
C LEU A 108 19.07 -1.87 10.40
N GLU A 109 17.88 -1.47 9.95
CA GLU A 109 17.16 -0.30 10.47
C GLU A 109 16.87 -0.44 11.97
N MET A 110 16.40 -1.61 12.40
CA MET A 110 16.17 -1.89 13.82
C MET A 110 17.46 -1.83 14.63
N GLU A 111 18.58 -2.32 14.09
CA GLU A 111 19.86 -2.24 14.79
C GLU A 111 20.35 -0.79 14.89
N ILE A 112 20.23 0.03 13.84
CA ILE A 112 20.55 1.47 13.89
C ILE A 112 19.68 2.18 14.93
N LEU A 113 18.36 1.93 14.92
CA LEU A 113 17.41 2.52 15.85
C LEU A 113 17.70 2.14 17.31
N LYS A 114 18.16 0.91 17.54
CA LYS A 114 18.55 0.42 18.86
C LYS A 114 19.78 1.14 19.41
N GLN A 115 20.72 1.53 18.55
CA GLN A 115 21.93 2.25 18.95
C GLN A 115 21.67 3.77 19.08
N ASP A 116 20.82 4.34 18.23
CA ASP A 116 20.44 5.75 18.26
C ASP A 116 18.93 5.91 17.95
N SER A 117 18.14 6.23 18.97
CA SER A 117 16.69 6.37 18.86
C SER A 117 16.24 7.53 17.98
N SER A 118 17.15 8.45 17.64
CA SER A 118 16.85 9.58 16.74
C SER A 118 17.00 9.23 15.25
N LEU A 119 17.66 8.12 14.93
CA LEU A 119 17.92 7.67 13.57
C LEU A 119 16.85 6.67 13.14
N HIS A 120 15.66 7.17 12.86
CA HIS A 120 14.57 6.39 12.29
C HIS A 120 14.33 6.79 10.83
N ARG A 121 14.24 5.82 9.92
CA ARG A 121 13.90 6.05 8.51
C ARG A 121 12.38 6.03 8.33
N HIS A 122 11.82 7.06 7.70
CA HIS A 122 10.43 7.01 7.23
C HIS A 122 10.33 6.13 5.97
N PRO A 123 9.29 5.30 5.78
CA PRO A 123 9.32 4.33 4.68
C PRO A 123 9.25 4.94 3.26
N THR A 124 8.93 6.24 3.13
CA THR A 124 9.06 6.98 1.86
C THR A 124 10.45 7.54 1.60
N GLU A 125 11.36 7.45 2.56
CA GLU A 125 12.72 7.98 2.43
C GLU A 125 13.64 6.99 1.71
N ASN A 126 14.58 7.56 0.97
CA ASN A 126 15.59 6.80 0.24
C ASN A 126 16.57 6.14 1.22
N LEU A 127 16.67 4.80 1.16
CA LEU A 127 17.56 3.99 1.97
C LEU A 127 19.02 4.45 1.86
N ARG A 128 19.49 4.78 0.64
CA ARG A 128 20.87 5.20 0.39
C ARG A 128 21.22 6.49 1.15
N ALA A 129 20.33 7.48 1.08
CA ALA A 129 20.49 8.75 1.79
C ALA A 129 20.46 8.54 3.31
N PHE A 130 19.53 7.71 3.79
CA PHE A 130 19.42 7.37 5.20
C PHE A 130 20.69 6.69 5.73
N LEU A 131 21.24 5.69 5.04
CA LEU A 131 22.44 4.98 5.47
C LEU A 131 23.69 5.87 5.46
N LEU A 132 23.85 6.70 4.43
CA LEU A 132 24.96 7.65 4.37
C LEU A 132 24.91 8.68 5.50
N LEU A 133 23.71 9.14 5.90
CA LEU A 133 23.56 10.09 6.99
C LEU A 133 23.72 9.44 8.36
N SER A 134 23.09 8.28 8.57
CA SER A 134 23.07 7.58 9.85
C SER A 134 24.44 6.99 10.21
N LEU A 135 25.14 6.45 9.23
CA LEU A 135 26.44 5.80 9.40
C LEU A 135 27.62 6.71 9.01
N ALA A 136 27.40 8.02 8.76
CA ALA A 136 28.44 8.97 8.36
C ALA A 136 29.64 9.02 9.33
N ALA A 137 29.39 8.92 10.64
CA ALA A 137 30.43 9.02 11.66
C ALA A 137 31.31 7.77 11.78
N PRO A 138 30.76 6.54 11.78
CA PRO A 138 31.57 5.32 11.83
C PRO A 138 32.09 4.85 10.46
N LEU A 139 31.55 5.35 9.35
CA LEU A 139 32.09 5.06 8.01
C LEU A 139 33.23 6.03 7.68
N ASP A 140 34.46 5.52 7.64
CA ASP A 140 35.58 6.21 6.99
C ASP A 140 35.30 6.34 5.47
N GLY A 141 36.03 7.18 4.74
CA GLY A 141 35.74 7.50 3.32
C GLY A 141 35.59 6.28 2.39
N SER A 142 36.25 5.16 2.71
CA SER A 142 36.10 3.88 2.00
C SER A 142 34.78 3.14 2.30
N GLY A 143 34.17 3.40 3.45
CA GLY A 143 32.90 2.83 3.90
C GLY A 143 31.68 3.34 3.13
N GLN A 144 31.75 4.55 2.55
CA GLN A 144 30.67 5.06 1.69
C GLN A 144 30.48 4.20 0.44
N LYS A 145 31.57 3.67 -0.13
CA LYS A 145 31.52 2.73 -1.26
C LYS A 145 30.75 1.45 -0.90
N VAL A 146 30.89 0.97 0.34
CA VAL A 146 30.17 -0.21 0.84
C VAL A 146 28.66 0.07 0.90
N VAL A 147 28.25 1.25 1.38
CA VAL A 147 26.84 1.65 1.39
C VAL A 147 26.27 1.71 -0.02
N HIS A 148 27.00 2.31 -0.96
CA HIS A 148 26.61 2.39 -2.36
C HIS A 148 26.41 1.00 -2.97
N GLN A 149 27.42 0.13 -2.86
CA GLN A 149 27.36 -1.23 -3.39
C GLN A 149 26.23 -2.05 -2.74
N PHE A 150 26.01 -1.89 -1.43
CA PHE A 150 24.90 -2.53 -0.73
C PHE A 150 23.54 -2.07 -1.26
N CYS A 151 23.36 -0.76 -1.47
CA CYS A 151 22.12 -0.21 -1.99
C CYS A 151 21.86 -0.68 -3.43
N ASP A 152 22.91 -0.76 -4.27
CA ASP A 152 22.78 -1.23 -5.65
C ASP A 152 22.33 -2.71 -5.68
N MET A 153 22.91 -3.56 -4.83
CA MET A 153 22.49 -4.96 -4.67
C MET A 153 21.06 -5.10 -4.11
N PHE A 154 20.65 -4.19 -3.23
CA PHE A 154 19.29 -4.15 -2.69
C PHE A 154 18.25 -3.72 -3.73
N GLU A 155 18.56 -2.70 -4.54
CA GLU A 155 17.72 -2.28 -5.66
C GLU A 155 17.58 -3.39 -6.69
N HIS A 156 18.67 -4.12 -6.95
CA HIS A 156 18.65 -5.32 -7.79
C HIS A 156 17.69 -6.39 -7.24
N ALA A 157 17.76 -6.70 -5.94
CA ALA A 157 16.83 -7.65 -5.31
C ALA A 157 15.35 -7.20 -5.36
N ARG A 158 15.07 -5.89 -5.30
CA ARG A 158 13.70 -5.35 -5.24
C ARG A 158 13.02 -5.10 -6.58
N HIS A 159 13.77 -4.58 -7.54
CA HIS A 159 13.19 -3.96 -8.74
C HIS A 159 13.71 -4.54 -10.04
N ASP A 160 14.87 -5.21 -10.02
CA ASP A 160 15.46 -5.74 -11.24
C ASP A 160 14.73 -7.02 -11.67
N PRO A 161 14.41 -7.19 -12.96
CA PRO A 161 13.84 -8.41 -13.50
C PRO A 161 14.79 -9.62 -13.55
N ALA A 162 16.11 -9.43 -13.48
CA ALA A 162 17.08 -10.52 -13.55
C ALA A 162 17.07 -11.42 -12.30
N ASP A 163 17.46 -12.69 -12.43
CA ASP A 163 17.43 -13.63 -11.30
C ASP A 163 18.34 -13.16 -10.15
N PHE A 164 17.85 -13.29 -8.92
CA PHE A 164 18.60 -12.98 -7.70
C PHE A 164 18.65 -14.25 -6.86
N GLY A 165 19.71 -15.02 -7.05
CA GLY A 165 19.91 -16.32 -6.46
C GLY A 165 20.79 -16.28 -5.20
N GLU A 166 21.39 -17.42 -4.91
CA GLU A 166 22.21 -17.61 -3.71
C GLU A 166 23.53 -16.84 -3.79
N GLU A 167 24.16 -16.78 -4.97
CA GLU A 167 25.47 -16.12 -5.14
C GLU A 167 25.36 -14.61 -4.90
N GLU A 168 24.36 -13.98 -5.51
CA GLU A 168 24.06 -12.56 -5.32
C GLU A 168 23.69 -12.28 -3.87
N TYR A 169 22.89 -13.16 -3.26
CA TYR A 169 22.53 -13.04 -1.85
C TYR A 169 23.74 -13.18 -0.92
N GLN A 170 24.67 -14.11 -1.20
CA GLN A 170 25.89 -14.24 -0.41
C GLN A 170 26.77 -12.99 -0.51
N ALA A 171 26.92 -12.42 -1.70
CA ALA A 171 27.63 -11.15 -1.89
C ALA A 171 26.96 -10.01 -1.13
N TYR A 172 25.62 -9.91 -1.22
CA TYR A 172 24.81 -8.95 -0.48
C TYR A 172 24.96 -9.13 1.05
N SER A 173 24.87 -10.36 1.54
CA SER A 173 24.92 -10.70 2.97
C SER A 173 26.27 -10.32 3.59
N ARG A 174 27.37 -10.47 2.85
CA ARG A 174 28.70 -9.98 3.30
C ARG A 174 28.74 -8.47 3.48
N LEU A 175 28.11 -7.70 2.58
CA LEU A 175 28.01 -6.24 2.70
C LEU A 175 27.08 -5.85 3.85
N PHE A 176 25.94 -6.54 3.97
CA PHE A 176 25.00 -6.37 5.07
C PHE A 176 25.64 -6.56 6.44
N LEU A 177 26.39 -7.66 6.65
CA LEU A 177 27.06 -7.94 7.92
C LEU A 177 28.10 -6.86 8.27
N LYS A 178 28.85 -6.36 7.29
CA LYS A 178 29.76 -5.23 7.48
C LYS A 178 29.01 -3.98 7.95
N LEU A 179 27.86 -3.66 7.34
CA LEU A 179 27.05 -2.52 7.75
C LEU A 179 26.44 -2.69 9.14
N ILE A 180 26.04 -3.91 9.50
CA ILE A 180 25.57 -4.22 10.86
C ILE A 180 26.68 -3.98 11.88
N ASP A 181 27.92 -4.39 11.60
CA ASP A 181 29.03 -4.18 12.51
C ASP A 181 29.38 -2.69 12.65
N VAL A 182 29.35 -1.94 11.55
CA VAL A 182 29.46 -0.46 11.58
C VAL A 182 28.31 0.16 12.38
N ALA A 183 27.07 -0.33 12.23
CA ALA A 183 25.92 0.16 12.99
C ALA A 183 26.09 -0.10 14.50
N LYS A 184 26.63 -1.25 14.92
CA LYS A 184 26.94 -1.52 16.34
C LYS A 184 28.00 -0.57 16.90
N LEU A 185 28.97 -0.14 16.08
CA LEU A 185 30.00 0.83 16.48
C LEU A 185 29.43 2.24 16.71
N LEU A 186 28.20 2.53 16.28
CA LEU A 186 27.57 3.85 16.42
C LEU A 186 27.46 4.30 17.90
N LYS A 187 27.30 3.35 18.84
CA LYS A 187 27.36 3.61 20.30
C LYS A 187 28.67 4.24 20.76
N SER A 188 29.76 4.05 20.02
CA SER A 188 31.08 4.61 20.35
C SER A 188 31.26 6.06 19.93
N PHE A 189 30.35 6.64 19.13
CA PHE A 189 30.45 8.01 18.61
C PHE A 189 29.38 9.00 19.14
N PRO A 190 28.99 9.00 20.43
CA PRO A 190 27.87 9.80 20.93
C PRO A 190 28.16 11.31 20.99
N ASN A 191 29.41 11.75 20.87
CA ASN A 191 29.80 13.15 21.14
C ASN A 191 30.08 14.02 19.91
N SER A 192 30.21 13.47 18.70
CA SER A 192 30.59 14.28 17.53
C SER A 192 29.41 15.05 16.90
N ARG A 193 28.18 14.51 17.00
CA ARG A 193 27.00 15.10 16.34
C ARG A 193 26.28 16.19 17.13
N LYS A 194 26.71 16.49 18.37
CA LYS A 194 26.17 17.59 19.19
C LYS A 194 26.92 18.91 19.03
N THR A 195 28.04 18.93 18.29
CA THR A 195 28.87 20.12 18.10
C THR A 195 28.88 20.55 16.65
N SER A 196 27.73 20.98 16.11
CA SER A 196 27.74 21.83 14.91
C SER A 196 27.96 23.29 15.33
N PRO A 197 28.92 24.03 14.74
CA PRO A 197 29.22 25.42 15.10
C PRO A 197 28.10 26.43 14.77
N ASN A 198 27.04 25.99 14.08
CA ASN A 198 26.06 26.89 13.47
C ASN A 198 24.73 26.97 14.23
N ARG A 199 24.74 26.67 15.54
CA ARG A 199 23.56 26.87 16.38
C ARG A 199 23.52 28.33 16.80
N THR A 200 22.70 29.13 16.12
CA THR A 200 22.32 30.47 16.60
C THR A 200 21.86 30.36 18.05
N PRO A 201 22.35 31.23 18.96
CA PRO A 201 21.96 31.16 20.35
C PRO A 201 20.48 31.50 20.46
N VAL A 202 19.66 30.49 20.76
CA VAL A 202 18.29 30.72 21.22
C VAL A 202 18.43 31.45 22.56
N ARG A 203 18.19 32.76 22.52
CA ARG A 203 18.07 33.63 23.69
C ARG A 203 17.06 32.99 24.65
N ARG A 204 17.55 32.42 25.75
CA ARG A 204 16.69 32.02 26.87
C ARG A 204 15.99 33.28 27.36
N VAL A 205 14.70 33.38 27.08
CA VAL A 205 13.83 34.32 27.77
C VAL A 205 13.63 33.75 29.17
N PRO A 206 14.00 34.46 30.25
CA PRO A 206 13.76 33.97 31.60
C PRO A 206 12.25 33.92 31.86
N GLU A 207 11.79 32.77 32.34
CA GLU A 207 10.45 32.56 32.87
C GLU A 207 10.21 33.54 34.03
N LEU A 208 9.33 34.52 33.81
CA LEU A 208 8.77 35.31 34.90
C LEU A 208 7.48 34.64 35.35
N THR A 209 7.57 34.00 36.51
CA THR A 209 6.46 33.58 37.35
C THR A 209 5.50 34.76 37.58
N LYS A 210 4.24 34.61 37.17
CA LYS A 210 3.14 35.36 37.79
C LYS A 210 1.82 34.59 37.73
N ASN A 211 1.46 34.09 38.90
CA ASN A 211 0.17 33.55 39.26
C ASN A 211 -0.91 34.63 39.09
N ARG A 212 -2.04 34.30 38.46
CA ARG A 212 -3.37 34.83 38.82
C ARG A 212 -4.50 34.10 38.08
N THR A 213 -5.16 33.23 38.83
CA THR A 213 -6.59 32.91 38.86
C THR A 213 -7.50 33.69 37.88
N SER A 214 -8.29 32.99 37.06
CA SER A 214 -9.76 32.89 37.19
C SER A 214 -10.39 32.24 35.94
N THR A 215 -11.13 31.15 36.19
CA THR A 215 -12.42 30.76 35.59
C THR A 215 -12.67 31.06 34.11
N VAL A 216 -12.89 30.01 33.28
CA VAL A 216 -14.19 29.71 32.64
C VAL A 216 -14.14 28.26 32.10
N ASP A 217 -15.07 27.46 32.58
CA ASP A 217 -15.48 26.16 32.07
C ASP A 217 -15.76 26.16 30.56
N VAL A 218 -15.20 25.20 29.81
CA VAL A 218 -15.95 24.46 28.78
C VAL A 218 -15.51 23.00 28.81
N LYS A 219 -16.32 22.21 29.51
CA LYS A 219 -16.41 20.76 29.50
C LYS A 219 -16.84 20.27 28.11
N LEU A 220 -16.07 19.36 27.52
CA LEU A 220 -16.50 18.40 26.47
C LEU A 220 -15.48 17.24 26.47
N GLN A 221 -15.52 16.40 27.50
CA GLN A 221 -16.08 15.04 27.44
C GLN A 221 -15.63 14.24 26.21
N LEU A 222 -14.55 13.49 26.46
CA LEU A 222 -14.14 12.28 25.77
C LEU A 222 -15.32 11.31 25.63
N ARG A 223 -15.55 10.84 24.40
CA ARG A 223 -16.36 9.65 24.13
C ARG A 223 -15.44 8.64 23.43
N ASP A 224 -14.90 7.74 24.25
CA ASP A 224 -14.46 6.42 23.82
C ASP A 224 -15.70 5.68 23.29
N GLU A 225 -15.69 5.34 22.00
CA GLU A 225 -16.61 4.34 21.46
C GLU A 225 -15.78 3.16 20.94
N ASN A 226 -16.00 2.07 21.67
CA ASN A 226 -15.43 0.75 21.61
C ASN A 226 -15.87 0.05 20.32
N ILE A 227 -15.01 -0.03 19.29
CA ILE A 227 -15.31 -0.81 18.09
C ILE A 227 -14.89 -2.27 18.34
N SER A 228 -15.86 -3.05 18.84
CA SER A 228 -15.80 -4.50 18.85
C SER A 228 -15.65 -5.03 17.43
N ARG A 229 -14.61 -5.83 17.18
CA ARG A 229 -14.49 -6.67 15.97
C ARG A 229 -15.62 -7.71 15.95
N PRO A 230 -16.44 -7.81 14.89
CA PRO A 230 -17.25 -9.00 14.70
C PRO A 230 -16.34 -10.13 14.23
N SER A 231 -16.19 -11.13 15.09
CA SER A 231 -15.69 -12.45 14.77
C SER A 231 -16.81 -13.26 14.15
N THR A 232 -16.44 -14.20 13.26
CA THR A 232 -17.27 -15.27 12.68
C THR A 232 -17.92 -14.93 11.33
N LEU A 233 -17.25 -15.32 10.25
CA LEU A 233 -17.88 -15.62 8.96
C LEU A 233 -18.03 -17.16 8.89
N THR A 234 -19.17 -17.67 9.33
CA THR A 234 -19.54 -19.08 9.12
C THR A 234 -20.00 -19.24 7.68
N VAL A 235 -19.22 -19.96 6.88
CA VAL A 235 -19.63 -20.40 5.54
C VAL A 235 -20.49 -21.66 5.71
N PRO A 236 -21.72 -21.72 5.16
CA PRO A 236 -22.50 -22.94 5.18
C PRO A 236 -21.83 -24.01 4.32
N ALA A 237 -21.60 -25.18 4.92
CA ALA A 237 -21.11 -26.37 4.24
C ALA A 237 -22.12 -26.78 3.15
N GLY A 238 -21.71 -26.67 1.89
CA GLY A 238 -22.42 -27.29 0.77
C GLY A 238 -22.14 -28.79 0.76
N GLU A 239 -23.21 -29.56 0.62
CA GLU A 239 -23.24 -31.01 0.55
C GLU A 239 -22.25 -31.57 -0.49
N VAL A 240 -21.44 -32.52 -0.06
CA VAL A 240 -20.60 -33.35 -0.92
C VAL A 240 -21.49 -34.45 -1.48
N ASP A 241 -21.97 -34.27 -2.71
CA ASP A 241 -22.59 -35.36 -3.45
C ASP A 241 -21.51 -36.36 -3.88
N SER A 242 -21.78 -37.61 -3.56
CA SER A 242 -20.87 -38.74 -3.66
C SER A 242 -21.30 -39.56 -4.86
N SER A 243 -20.56 -39.49 -5.96
CA SER A 243 -20.67 -40.51 -7.01
C SER A 243 -19.30 -40.80 -7.61
N GLU A 244 -18.73 -41.89 -7.11
CA GLU A 244 -17.64 -42.65 -7.72
C GLU A 244 -18.00 -43.06 -9.16
N THR A 245 -17.04 -43.03 -10.09
CA THR A 245 -16.61 -44.21 -10.86
C THR A 245 -15.46 -43.86 -11.82
N PRO A 246 -14.45 -44.76 -11.97
CA PRO A 246 -13.33 -44.57 -12.88
C PRO A 246 -13.51 -45.36 -14.19
N VAL A 247 -13.08 -44.79 -15.32
CA VAL A 247 -12.49 -45.48 -16.49
C VAL A 247 -11.47 -44.55 -17.13
#